data_AF-A0A268TNH8-F1
#
_entry.id   AF-A0A268TNH8-F1
#
_cell.length_a   1.000
_cell.length_b   1.000
_cell.length_c   1.000
_cell.angle_alpha   90.00
_cell.angle_beta   90.00
_cell.angle_gamma   90.00
#
_symmetry.space_group_name_H-M   'P 1'
#
loop_
_entity.id
_entity.type
_entity.pdbx_description
1 polymer ?
#
loop_
_entity_poly.entity_id
_entity_poly.type
_entity_poly.pdbx_seq_one_letter_code
_entity_poly.pdbx_strand_id
1 'polypeptide(L)'
;MENIKNDIGSIKPLSNSLSSGTSKVGADRGEFSELLKKSIDELNLAQENSDKALADMASGQIKDLHQAAIAIGKAETSMKLMLEVRNKAISAYKEILRTQI
;
A
#
# COMPACT_ATOMS: atom_id res chain seq x y z
N MET A 1 0.36 -37.21 64.96
CA MET A 1 -0.56 -36.20 64.40
C MET A 1 0.34 -35.07 63.96
N GLU A 2 0.75 -35.01 62.70
CA GLU A 2 -0.03 -34.41 61.61
C GLU A 2 0.44 -34.96 60.26
N ASN A 3 -0.50 -35.36 59.40
CA ASN A 3 -0.23 -35.88 58.07
C ASN A 3 0.22 -34.75 57.14
N ILE A 4 1.44 -34.85 56.62
CA ILE A 4 1.89 -34.02 55.49
C ILE A 4 1.08 -34.45 54.26
N LYS A 5 0.04 -33.68 53.95
CA LYS A 5 -0.75 -33.81 52.72
C LYS A 5 0.17 -33.53 51.54
N ASN A 6 0.39 -34.56 50.73
CA ASN A 6 1.06 -34.46 49.45
C ASN A 6 0.07 -33.87 48.44
N ASP A 7 0.09 -32.54 48.30
CA ASP A 7 -0.73 -31.80 47.33
C ASP A 7 -0.09 -31.93 45.93
N ILE A 8 -0.18 -33.13 45.34
CA ILE A 8 0.14 -33.34 43.93
C ILE A 8 -1.03 -32.82 43.11
N GLY A 9 -1.09 -31.49 43.00
CA GLY A 9 -2.02 -30.78 42.15
C GLY A 9 -1.91 -31.29 40.72
N SER A 10 -2.92 -32.03 40.30
CA SER A 10 -3.38 -32.31 38.93
C SER A 10 -2.59 -31.57 37.83
N ILE A 11 -1.62 -32.25 37.23
CA ILE A 11 -1.08 -31.86 35.92
C ILE A 11 -2.17 -32.06 34.87
N LYS A 12 -2.96 -31.02 34.60
CA LYS A 12 -3.81 -30.99 33.41
C LYS A 12 -2.89 -31.14 32.19
N PRO A 13 -3.08 -32.17 31.34
CA PRO A 13 -2.32 -32.26 30.11
C PRO A 13 -2.60 -31.02 29.29
N LEU A 14 -1.53 -30.33 28.87
CA LEU A 14 -1.60 -29.25 27.91
C LEU A 14 -2.23 -29.84 26.65
N SER A 15 -3.54 -29.65 26.49
CA SER A 15 -4.20 -29.88 25.21
C SER A 15 -3.51 -28.95 24.24
N ASN A 16 -2.69 -29.52 23.38
CA ASN A 16 -2.13 -28.87 22.22
C ASN A 16 -3.31 -28.49 21.32
N SER A 17 -3.99 -27.39 21.67
CA SER A 17 -4.79 -26.63 20.75
C SER A 17 -3.78 -26.03 19.79
N LEU A 18 -3.42 -26.84 18.79
CA LEU A 18 -3.00 -26.37 17.50
C LEU A 18 -4.20 -25.60 16.96
N SER A 19 -4.40 -24.40 17.49
CA SER A 19 -5.14 -23.35 16.81
C SER A 19 -4.33 -23.18 15.54
N SER A 20 -4.80 -23.84 14.49
CA SER A 20 -4.58 -23.42 13.12
C SER A 20 -4.94 -21.95 13.12
N GLY A 21 -3.92 -21.11 13.32
CA GLY A 21 -3.88 -19.78 12.78
C GLY A 21 -3.94 -20.00 11.27
N THR A 22 -5.14 -20.25 10.77
CA THR A 22 -5.52 -19.82 9.45
C THR A 22 -5.29 -18.32 9.47
N SER A 23 -4.04 -17.92 9.20
CA SER A 23 -3.72 -16.59 8.71
C SER A 23 -4.82 -16.29 7.72
N LYS A 24 -5.59 -15.24 7.99
CA LYS A 24 -6.77 -14.87 7.23
C LYS A 24 -6.36 -14.61 5.78
N VAL A 25 -6.30 -15.66 4.97
CA VAL A 25 -6.22 -15.61 3.51
C VAL A 25 -7.58 -15.09 3.04
N GLY A 26 -7.79 -13.79 3.18
CA GLY A 26 -9.09 -13.18 2.93
C GLY A 26 -9.21 -11.70 3.27
N ALA A 27 -8.30 -11.11 4.05
CA ALA A 27 -8.35 -9.68 4.38
C ALA A 27 -7.71 -8.75 3.33
N ASP A 28 -6.84 -9.30 2.46
CA ASP A 28 -5.90 -8.51 1.65
C ASP A 28 -6.46 -8.03 0.28
N ARG A 29 -7.69 -8.40 -0.06
CA ARG A 29 -8.27 -8.08 -1.39
C ARG A 29 -8.63 -6.60 -1.55
N GLY A 30 -8.77 -5.84 -0.45
CA GLY A 30 -9.09 -4.42 -0.46
C GLY A 30 -7.89 -3.48 -0.30
N GLU A 31 -6.87 -3.91 0.43
CA GLU A 31 -5.75 -3.05 0.86
C GLU A 31 -4.94 -2.53 -0.33
N PHE A 32 -4.66 -3.38 -1.32
CA PHE A 32 -3.98 -2.94 -2.54
C PHE A 32 -4.80 -1.92 -3.34
N SER A 33 -6.11 -2.12 -3.47
CA SER A 33 -6.98 -1.19 -4.22
C SER A 33 -7.08 0.16 -3.52
N GLU A 34 -7.13 0.16 -2.18
CA GLU A 34 -7.18 1.38 -1.37
C GLU A 34 -5.84 2.13 -1.44
N LEU A 35 -4.72 1.43 -1.31
CA LEU A 35 -3.38 2.01 -1.48
C LEU A 35 -3.19 2.59 -2.88
N LEU A 36 -3.61 1.85 -3.92
CA LEU A 36 -3.53 2.32 -5.30
C LEU A 36 -4.38 3.58 -5.51
N LYS A 37 -5.61 3.59 -4.99
CA LYS A 37 -6.48 4.77 -5.05
C LYS A 37 -5.84 5.98 -4.38
N LYS A 38 -5.32 5.80 -3.16
CA LYS A 38 -4.60 6.84 -2.43
C LYS A 38 -3.40 7.37 -3.22
N SER A 39 -2.64 6.47 -3.85
CA SER A 39 -1.46 6.85 -4.64
C SER A 39 -1.84 7.66 -5.87
N ILE A 40 -2.98 7.36 -6.51
CA ILE A 40 -3.53 8.14 -7.63
C ILE A 40 -3.98 9.53 -7.15
N ASP A 41 -4.66 9.61 -6.00
CA ASP A 41 -5.11 10.89 -5.44
C ASP A 41 -3.90 11.77 -5.07
N GLU A 42 -2.87 11.19 -4.46
CA GLU A 42 -1.61 11.88 -4.15
C GLU A 42 -0.88 12.36 -5.42
N LEU A 43 -0.87 11.54 -6.48
CA LEU A 43 -0.29 11.93 -7.77
C LEU A 43 -1.04 13.11 -8.39
N ASN A 44 -2.37 13.11 -8.34
CA ASN A 44 -3.19 14.22 -8.85
C ASN A 44 -2.87 15.53 -8.12
N LEU A 45 -2.76 15.48 -6.78
CA LEU A 45 -2.34 16.64 -5.99
C LEU A 45 -0.91 17.09 -6.33
N ALA A 46 0.02 16.15 -6.50
CA ALA A 46 1.39 16.48 -6.89
C ALA A 46 1.46 17.15 -8.27
N GLN A 47 0.60 16.74 -9.20
CA GLN A 47 0.50 17.31 -10.53
C GLN A 47 -0.09 18.73 -10.51
N GLU A 48 -1.20 18.94 -9.80
CA GLU A 48 -1.79 20.29 -9.64
C GLU A 48 -0.80 21.28 -9.00
N ASN A 49 -0.07 20.83 -7.97
CA ASN A 49 0.97 21.65 -7.34
C ASN A 49 2.13 21.95 -8.29
N SER A 50 2.50 20.98 -9.13
CA SER A 50 3.55 21.17 -10.13
C SER A 50 3.14 22.16 -11.20
N ASP A 51 1.88 22.12 -11.65
CA ASP A 51 1.35 23.07 -12.63
C ASP A 51 1.33 24.51 -12.08
N LYS A 52 0.92 24.68 -10.81
CA LYS A 52 1.00 25.98 -10.12
C LYS A 52 2.43 26.46 -9.99
N ALA A 53 3.34 25.58 -9.54
CA ALA A 53 4.75 25.91 -9.43
C ALA A 53 5.34 26.30 -10.79
N LEU A 54 4.97 25.63 -11.87
CA LEU A 54 5.39 25.96 -13.23
C LEU A 54 4.90 27.36 -13.65
N ALA A 55 3.65 27.70 -13.34
CA ALA A 55 3.08 29.03 -13.62
C ALA A 55 3.77 30.13 -12.81
N ASP A 56 4.05 29.87 -11.53
CA ASP A 56 4.76 30.81 -10.64
C ASP A 56 6.23 30.98 -11.04
N MET A 57 6.86 29.93 -11.57
CA MET A 57 8.20 29.98 -12.16
C MET A 57 8.21 30.84 -13.42
N ALA A 58 7.25 30.61 -14.34
CA ALA A 58 7.15 31.34 -15.60
C ALA A 58 6.83 32.83 -15.40
N SER A 59 6.07 33.18 -14.35
CA SER A 59 5.75 34.56 -13.99
C SER A 59 6.85 35.26 -13.17
N GLY A 60 7.91 34.55 -12.78
CA GLY A 60 9.01 35.09 -11.98
C GLY A 60 8.66 35.35 -10.50
N GLN A 61 7.54 34.81 -10.01
CA GLN A 61 7.06 34.98 -8.63
C GLN A 61 7.71 34.00 -7.64
N ILE A 62 8.42 32.98 -8.11
CA ILE A 62 8.96 31.94 -7.25
C ILE A 62 10.28 32.34 -6.58
N LYS A 63 10.30 32.25 -5.24
CA LYS A 63 11.51 32.46 -4.42
C LYS A 63 12.45 31.25 -4.42
N ASP A 64 11.92 30.05 -4.64
CA ASP A 64 12.65 28.80 -4.44
C ASP A 64 12.55 27.87 -5.66
N LEU A 65 13.19 28.30 -6.74
CA LEU A 65 13.15 27.65 -8.06
C LEU A 65 13.59 26.17 -8.00
N HIS A 66 14.56 25.85 -7.13
CA HIS A 66 15.08 24.50 -6.97
C HIS A 66 14.03 23.54 -6.41
N GLN A 67 13.30 23.95 -5.38
CA GLN A 67 12.24 23.12 -4.79
C GLN A 67 11.08 22.91 -5.77
N ALA A 68 10.71 23.95 -6.51
CA ALA A 68 9.71 23.85 -7.56
C ALA A 68 10.14 22.86 -8.66
N ALA A 69 11.38 22.97 -9.16
CA ALA A 69 11.91 22.05 -10.16
C ALA A 69 11.96 20.59 -9.68
N ILE A 70 12.34 20.36 -8.41
CA ILE A 70 12.33 19.02 -7.81
C ILE A 70 10.90 18.47 -7.72
N ALA A 71 9.95 19.28 -7.27
CA ALA A 71 8.55 18.88 -7.15
C ALA A 71 7.97 18.49 -8.51
N ILE A 72 8.22 19.31 -9.54
CA ILE A 72 7.80 19.05 -10.93
C ILE A 72 8.42 17.74 -11.43
N GLY A 73 9.74 17.55 -11.25
CA GLY A 73 10.43 16.32 -11.67
C GLY A 73 9.91 15.07 -10.95
N LYS A 74 9.56 15.19 -9.67
CA LYS A 74 8.93 14.10 -8.90
C LYS A 74 7.54 13.77 -9.44
N ALA A 75 6.71 14.76 -9.72
CA ALA A 75 5.37 14.54 -10.29
C ALA A 75 5.46 13.87 -11.66
N GLU A 76 6.35 14.33 -12.54
CA GLU A 76 6.54 13.75 -13.87
C GLU A 76 6.99 12.28 -13.80
N THR A 77 7.97 11.98 -12.96
CA THR A 77 8.47 10.61 -12.78
C THR A 77 7.40 9.69 -12.19
N SER A 78 6.64 10.19 -11.23
CA SER A 78 5.53 9.44 -10.61
C SER A 78 4.41 9.17 -11.61
N MET A 79 4.12 10.13 -12.51
CA MET A 79 3.14 9.95 -13.58
C MET A 79 3.59 8.88 -14.60
N LYS A 80 4.88 8.88 -14.98
CA LYS A 80 5.43 7.82 -15.84
C LYS A 80 5.25 6.44 -15.21
N LEU A 81 5.55 6.30 -13.92
CA LEU A 81 5.32 5.06 -13.20
C LEU A 81 3.83 4.65 -13.21
N MET A 82 2.91 5.59 -12.97
CA MET A 82 1.47 5.31 -12.97
C MET A 82 0.97 4.83 -14.34
N LEU A 83 1.49 5.40 -15.43
CA LEU A 83 1.16 4.96 -16.79
C LEU A 83 1.61 3.51 -17.04
N GLU A 84 2.78 3.12 -16.55
CA GLU A 84 3.25 1.73 -16.64
C GLU A 84 2.35 0.78 -15.84
N VAL A 85 1.95 1.17 -14.63
CA VAL A 85 0.99 0.39 -13.81
C VAL A 85 -0.34 0.24 -14.54
N ARG A 86 -0.87 1.32 -15.13
CA ARG A 86 -2.10 1.29 -15.94
C ARG A 86 -1.96 0.34 -17.13
N ASN A 87 -0.86 0.42 -17.87
CA ASN A 87 -0.59 -0.45 -19.02
C ASN A 87 -0.52 -1.92 -18.61
N LYS A 88 0.12 -2.21 -17.46
CA LYS A 88 0.21 -3.56 -16.91
C LYS A 88 -1.14 -4.09 -16.45
N ALA A 89 -1.97 -3.27 -15.81
CA ALA A 89 -3.33 -3.63 -15.41
C ALA A 89 -4.21 -3.97 -16.62
N ILE A 90 -4.16 -3.15 -17.68
CA ILE A 90 -4.87 -3.43 -18.94
C ILE A 90 -4.38 -4.73 -19.57
N SER A 91 -3.08 -4.96 -19.58
CA SER A 91 -2.48 -6.19 -20.12
C SER A 91 -2.91 -7.43 -19.33
N ALA A 92 -2.92 -7.34 -17.99
CA ALA A 92 -3.38 -8.43 -17.13
C ALA A 92 -4.86 -8.76 -17.37
N TYR A 93 -5.71 -7.74 -17.54
CA TYR A 93 -7.11 -7.92 -17.90
C TYR A 93 -7.25 -8.64 -19.26
N LYS A 94 -6.49 -8.22 -20.27
CA LYS A 94 -6.47 -8.89 -21.59
C LYS A 94 -6.04 -10.36 -21.51
N GLU A 95 -5.02 -10.68 -20.70
CA GLU A 95 -4.53 -12.06 -20.55
C GLU A 95 -5.56 -12.97 -19.87
N ILE A 96 -6.29 -12.47 -18.87
CA ILE A 96 -7.38 -13.20 -18.21
C ILE A 96 -8.48 -13.55 -19.22
N LEU A 97 -8.81 -12.63 -20.15
CA LEU A 97 -9.77 -12.90 -21.22
C LEU A 97 -9.25 -13.96 -22.21
N ARG A 98 -7.96 -13.91 -22.55
CA ARG A 98 -7.31 -14.86 -23.47
C ARG A 98 -7.24 -16.28 -22.92
N THR A 99 -7.22 -16.43 -21.59
CA THR A 99 -7.14 -17.74 -20.93
C THR A 99 -8.51 -18.44 -20.82
N GLN A 100 -9.62 -17.69 -20.96
CA GLN A 100 -10.99 -18.22 -20.84
C GLN A 100 -11.61 -18.67 -22.17
N ILE A 101 -10.95 -18.44 -23.30
CA ILE A 101 -11.34 -18.94 -24.62
C ILE A 101 -10.64 -20.24 -24.96
#